data_AF-A0A4R1BR27-F1
#
_entry.id   AF-A0A4R1BR27-F1
#
_cell.length_a   1.000
_cell.length_b   1.000
_cell.length_c   1.000
_cell.angle_alpha   90.00
_cell.angle_beta   90.00
_cell.angle_gamma   90.00
#
_symmetry.space_group_name_H-M   'P 1'
#
loop_
_entity.id
_entity.type
_entity.pdbx_description
1 polymer ?
#
loop_
_entity_poly.entity_id
_entity_poly.type
_entity_poly.pdbx_seq_one_letter_code
_entity_poly.pdbx_strand_id
1 'polypeptide(L)'
;MDLDALFRGSFINWEAVEVSWSKKTVSSRLMLFAARAYIAADPEREPDPVRQAFLKELHRDVIRAFATPPTGPEDPAAEAWGEFIDRALAAELETIPYGERPP
;
A
#
# COMPACT_ATOMS: atom_id res chain seq x y z
N MET A 1 -8.54 20.30 -4.34
CA MET A 1 -7.92 19.06 -3.84
C MET A 1 -8.58 17.92 -4.60
N ASP A 2 -7.81 17.12 -5.31
CA ASP A 2 -8.35 15.98 -6.06
C ASP A 2 -8.62 14.82 -5.08
N LEU A 3 -9.88 14.69 -4.69
CA LEU A 3 -10.34 13.67 -3.74
C LEU A 3 -10.21 12.27 -4.34
N ASP A 4 -10.33 12.13 -5.66
CA ASP A 4 -10.20 10.86 -6.36
C ASP A 4 -8.74 10.39 -6.35
N ALA A 5 -7.80 11.32 -6.54
CA ALA A 5 -6.36 11.07 -6.40
C ALA A 5 -5.97 10.65 -4.97
N LEU A 6 -6.51 11.33 -3.96
CA LEU A 6 -6.33 10.96 -2.54
C LEU A 6 -6.88 9.56 -2.26
N PHE A 7 -8.11 9.31 -2.71
CA PHE A 7 -8.76 8.03 -2.49
C PHE A 7 -8.05 6.89 -3.21
N ARG A 8 -7.39 7.16 -4.33
CA ARG A 8 -6.62 6.17 -5.09
C ARG A 8 -5.16 6.08 -4.66
N GLY A 9 -4.73 6.75 -3.58
CA GLY A 9 -3.36 6.67 -3.07
C GLY A 9 -2.29 7.15 -4.05
N SER A 10 -2.64 8.03 -4.99
CA SER A 10 -1.70 8.49 -6.03
C SER A 10 -0.73 9.58 -5.55
N PHE A 11 -0.90 10.06 -4.32
CA PHE A 11 -0.01 11.03 -3.68
C PHE A 11 1.21 10.39 -3.00
N ILE A 12 1.21 9.07 -2.82
CA ILE A 12 2.32 8.33 -2.22
C ILE A 12 3.48 8.27 -3.21
N ASN A 13 4.69 8.51 -2.71
CA ASN A 13 5.91 8.25 -3.48
C ASN A 13 6.25 6.76 -3.46
N TRP A 14 5.68 6.01 -4.41
CA TRP A 14 5.86 4.56 -4.50
C TRP A 14 7.30 4.10 -4.78
N GLU A 15 8.13 4.95 -5.39
CA GLU A 15 9.57 4.66 -5.56
C GLU A 15 10.27 4.61 -4.19
N ALA A 16 9.96 5.55 -3.30
CA ALA A 16 10.49 5.53 -1.93
C ALA A 16 9.98 4.32 -1.13
N VAL A 17 8.72 3.91 -1.35
CA VAL A 17 8.16 2.67 -0.77
C VAL A 17 8.92 1.43 -1.25
N GLU A 18 9.26 1.34 -2.54
CA GLU A 18 10.09 0.27 -3.10
C GLU A 18 11.49 0.23 -2.46
N VAL A 19 12.12 1.40 -2.26
CA VAL A 19 13.39 1.51 -1.52
C VAL A 19 13.23 0.99 -0.08
N SER A 20 12.18 1.39 0.63
CA SER A 20 11.87 0.92 1.98
C SER A 20 11.68 -0.61 2.03
N TRP A 21 10.99 -1.17 1.04
CA TRP A 21 10.80 -2.60 0.88
C TRP A 21 12.13 -3.35 0.66
N SER A 22 13.00 -2.85 -0.21
CA SER A 22 14.33 -3.43 -0.46
C SER A 22 15.20 -3.48 0.81
N LYS A 23 15.09 -2.44 1.65
CA LYS A 23 15.75 -2.34 2.96
C LYS A 23 15.08 -3.18 4.05
N LYS A 24 13.94 -3.81 3.75
CA LYS A 24 13.15 -4.63 4.67
C LYS A 24 12.80 -3.87 5.95
N THR A 25 12.46 -2.58 5.85
CA THR A 25 12.08 -1.74 7.01
C THR A 25 10.86 -2.31 7.76
N VAL A 26 10.62 -1.85 8.99
CA VAL A 26 9.43 -2.28 9.75
C VAL A 26 8.15 -1.86 9.02
N SER A 27 8.09 -0.61 8.55
CA SER A 27 6.91 -0.09 7.86
C SER A 27 6.61 -0.84 6.57
N SER A 28 7.63 -1.23 5.80
CA SER A 28 7.42 -2.03 4.59
C SER A 28 6.82 -3.42 4.90
N ARG A 29 7.15 -4.00 6.06
CA ARG A 29 6.53 -5.24 6.55
C ARG A 29 5.10 -5.03 7.05
N LEU A 30 4.85 -3.96 7.81
CA LEU A 30 3.52 -3.62 8.29
C LEU A 30 2.57 -3.30 7.12
N MET A 31 3.07 -2.65 6.07
CA MET A 31 2.32 -2.40 4.83
C MET A 31 1.87 -3.70 4.17
N LEU A 32 2.70 -4.75 4.14
CA LEU A 32 2.29 -6.05 3.63
C LEU A 32 1.13 -6.67 4.44
N PHE A 33 1.17 -6.55 5.77
CA PHE A 33 0.07 -7.06 6.60
C PHE A 33 -1.22 -6.27 6.36
N ALA A 34 -1.14 -4.95 6.25
CA ALA A 34 -2.28 -4.10 5.92
C ALA A 34 -2.86 -4.44 4.53
N ALA A 35 -2.00 -4.64 3.51
CA ALA A 35 -2.41 -5.04 2.18
C ALA A 35 -3.21 -6.37 2.19
N ARG A 36 -2.77 -7.35 2.99
CA ARG A 36 -3.47 -8.63 3.14
C ARG A 36 -4.81 -8.48 3.85
N ALA A 37 -4.86 -7.66 4.90
CA ALA A 37 -6.10 -7.36 5.60
C ALA A 37 -7.11 -6.67 4.67
N TYR A 38 -6.66 -5.72 3.86
CA TYR A 38 -7.47 -5.06 2.85
C TYR A 38 -8.02 -6.04 1.80
N ILE A 39 -7.17 -6.88 1.21
CA ILE A 39 -7.60 -7.89 0.23
C ILE A 39 -8.60 -8.88 0.86
N ALA A 40 -8.44 -9.22 2.14
CA ALA A 40 -9.36 -10.10 2.84
C ALA A 40 -10.74 -9.48 3.06
N ALA A 41 -10.85 -8.14 3.10
CA ALA A 41 -12.12 -7.43 3.23
C ALA A 41 -12.99 -7.51 1.96
N ASP A 42 -12.37 -7.62 0.78
CA ASP A 42 -13.06 -7.88 -0.49
C ASP A 42 -12.18 -8.72 -1.44
N PRO A 43 -12.20 -10.06 -1.29
CA PRO A 43 -11.30 -10.95 -2.03
C PRO A 43 -11.68 -11.13 -3.51
N GLU A 44 -12.93 -10.80 -3.88
CA GLU A 44 -13.46 -10.96 -5.24
C GLU A 44 -13.19 -9.74 -6.11
N ARG A 45 -12.70 -8.64 -5.53
CA ARG A 45 -12.36 -7.43 -6.29
C ARG A 45 -11.26 -7.69 -7.31
N GLU A 46 -11.59 -7.40 -8.56
CA GLU A 46 -10.67 -7.52 -9.68
C GLU A 46 -9.67 -6.35 -9.71
N PRO A 47 -8.35 -6.63 -9.82
CA PRO A 47 -7.33 -5.59 -9.94
C PRO A 47 -7.43 -4.81 -11.25
N ASP A 48 -7.26 -3.50 -11.19
CA ASP A 48 -7.01 -2.64 -12.34
C ASP A 48 -5.63 -2.98 -12.96
N PRO A 49 -5.58 -3.49 -14.21
CA PRO A 49 -4.33 -3.89 -14.85
C PRO A 49 -3.34 -2.74 -15.04
N VAL A 50 -3.83 -1.51 -15.24
CA VAL A 50 -2.97 -0.32 -15.43
C VAL A 50 -2.24 -0.01 -14.14
N ARG A 51 -2.96 -0.06 -13.00
CA ARG A 51 -2.38 0.15 -11.68
C ARG A 51 -1.47 -1.00 -11.28
N GLN A 52 -1.82 -2.23 -11.64
CA GLN A 52 -0.99 -3.40 -11.36
C GLN A 52 0.37 -3.32 -12.07
N ALA A 53 0.41 -2.79 -13.29
CA ALA A 53 1.64 -2.61 -14.05
C ALA A 53 2.54 -1.44 -13.56
N PHE A 54 1.99 -0.55 -12.73
CA PHE A 54 2.69 0.62 -12.21
C PHE A 54 3.75 0.24 -11.16
N LEU A 55 3.47 -0.74 -10.31
CA LEU A 55 4.36 -1.21 -9.24
C LEU A 55 5.02 -2.53 -9.66
N LYS A 56 6.34 -2.67 -9.48
CA LYS A 56 7.07 -3.86 -9.95
C LYS A 56 7.94 -4.52 -8.90
N GLU A 57 8.48 -3.76 -7.94
CA GLU A 57 9.46 -4.29 -7.00
C GLU A 57 8.88 -4.65 -5.62
N LEU A 58 7.56 -4.53 -5.46
CA LEU A 58 6.86 -4.84 -4.22
C LEU A 58 6.32 -6.28 -4.17
N HIS A 59 5.92 -6.72 -2.98
CA HIS A 59 5.24 -8.00 -2.81
C HIS A 59 3.92 -8.03 -3.61
N ARG A 60 3.59 -9.18 -4.22
CA ARG A 60 2.38 -9.36 -5.05
C ARG A 60 1.09 -8.90 -4.35
N ASP A 61 0.96 -9.12 -3.05
CA ASP A 61 -0.22 -8.73 -2.28
C ASP A 61 -0.31 -7.20 -2.13
N VAL A 62 0.81 -6.50 -2.03
CA VAL A 62 0.84 -5.01 -2.00
C VAL A 62 0.46 -4.46 -3.37
N ILE A 63 1.02 -5.03 -4.44
CA ILE A 63 0.69 -4.67 -5.82
C ILE A 63 -0.81 -4.89 -6.08
N ARG A 64 -1.34 -6.04 -5.65
CA ARG A 64 -2.77 -6.37 -5.78
C ARG A 64 -3.64 -5.36 -5.02
N ALA A 65 -3.32 -5.10 -3.74
CA ALA A 65 -4.05 -4.12 -2.94
C ALA A 65 -4.11 -2.76 -3.64
N PHE A 66 -2.97 -2.23 -4.06
CA PHE A 66 -2.89 -0.96 -4.79
C PHE A 66 -3.71 -0.95 -6.08
N ALA A 67 -3.72 -2.07 -6.81
CA ALA A 67 -4.44 -2.21 -8.05
C ALA A 67 -5.96 -2.35 -7.87
N THR A 68 -6.44 -2.63 -6.66
CA THR A 68 -7.87 -2.73 -6.35
C THR A 68 -8.29 -1.55 -5.47
N PRO A 69 -8.24 -0.28 -5.89
CA PRO A 69 -8.70 0.81 -5.02
C PRO A 69 -10.21 0.67 -4.75
N PRO A 70 -10.71 1.17 -3.61
CA PRO A 70 -12.14 1.20 -3.35
C PRO A 70 -12.91 2.03 -4.36
N THR A 71 -14.21 1.76 -4.45
CA THR A 71 -15.11 2.42 -5.41
C THR A 71 -15.63 3.77 -4.93
N GLY A 72 -15.64 3.99 -3.61
CA GLY A 72 -16.01 5.25 -2.97
C GLY A 72 -15.96 5.15 -1.43
N PRO A 73 -16.21 6.24 -0.70
CA PRO A 73 -16.11 6.26 0.76
C PRO A 73 -17.09 5.33 1.48
N GLU A 74 -18.20 4.96 0.83
CA GLU A 74 -19.19 4.01 1.35
C GLU A 74 -18.80 2.54 1.14
N ASP A 75 -17.66 2.30 0.47
CA ASP A 75 -17.13 0.95 0.24
C ASP A 75 -16.77 0.30 1.59
N PRO A 76 -17.26 -0.90 1.91
CA PRO A 76 -16.94 -1.57 3.16
C PRO A 76 -15.43 -1.79 3.38
N ALA A 77 -14.65 -1.83 2.30
CA ALA A 77 -13.20 -1.97 2.35
C ALA A 77 -12.46 -0.63 2.49
N ALA A 78 -13.15 0.52 2.52
CA ALA A 78 -12.54 1.86 2.56
C ALA A 78 -11.72 2.10 3.84
N GLU A 79 -12.14 1.57 4.98
CA GLU A 79 -11.39 1.69 6.23
C GLU A 79 -10.06 0.92 6.16
N ALA A 80 -10.11 -0.35 5.75
CA ALA A 80 -8.92 -1.18 5.57
C ALA A 80 -7.99 -0.64 4.45
N TRP A 81 -8.55 0.03 3.44
CA TRP A 81 -7.80 0.77 2.45
C TRP A 81 -7.06 1.96 3.05
N GLY A 82 -7.73 2.75 3.90
CA GLY A 82 -7.11 3.85 4.63
C GLY A 82 -5.91 3.38 5.46
N GLU A 83 -6.06 2.27 6.18
CA GLU A 83 -4.95 1.66 6.92
C GLU A 83 -3.79 1.24 5.99
N PHE A 84 -4.09 0.63 4.85
CA PHE A 84 -3.08 0.28 3.86
C PHE A 84 -2.31 1.50 3.35
N ILE A 85 -3.02 2.60 3.05
CA ILE A 85 -2.45 3.88 2.62
C ILE A 85 -1.58 4.50 3.72
N ASP A 86 -2.03 4.50 4.97
CA ASP A 86 -1.24 5.02 6.10
C ASP A 86 0.07 4.22 6.29
N ARG A 87 0.03 2.89 6.10
CA ARG A 87 1.25 2.07 6.15
C ARG A 87 2.17 2.32 4.97
N ALA A 88 1.63 2.57 3.78
CA ALA A 88 2.42 2.92 2.62
C ALA A 88 3.08 4.30 2.79
N LEU A 89 2.39 5.28 3.38
CA LEU A 89 2.97 6.57 3.76
C LEU A 89 4.08 6.42 4.81
N ALA A 90 3.88 5.57 5.82
CA ALA A 90 4.94 5.26 6.79
C ALA A 90 6.16 4.59 6.12
N ALA A 91 5.92 3.70 5.14
CA ALA A 91 6.99 3.06 4.38
C ALA A 91 7.74 4.06 3.50
N GLU A 92 7.05 5.03 2.88
CA GLU A 92 7.66 6.14 2.14
C GLU A 92 8.65 6.93 3.02
N LEU A 93 8.30 7.16 4.29
CA LEU A 93 9.11 7.98 5.20
C LEU A 93 10.19 7.18 5.95
N GLU A 94 10.03 5.87 6.14
CA GLU A 94 11.00 5.05 6.89
C GLU A 94 12.20 4.66 6.01
N THR A 95 13.37 5.16 6.38
CA THR A 95 14.63 4.90 5.66
C THR A 95 15.58 3.94 6.36
N ILE A 96 15.28 3.57 7.62
CA ILE A 96 16.13 2.75 8.50
C ILE A 96 15.82 1.26 8.29
N PRO A 97 16.79 0.44 7.85
CA PRO A 97 16.63 -1.01 7.74
C PRO A 97 16.25 -1.67 9.08
N TYR A 98 15.48 -2.76 9.04
CA TYR A 98 15.04 -3.48 10.25
C TYR A 98 16.21 -3.90 11.16
N GLY A 99 17.30 -4.40 10.57
CA GLY A 99 18.47 -4.88 11.32
C GLY A 99 19.33 -3.78 11.95
N GLU A 100 19.06 -2.51 11.64
CA GLU A 100 19.82 -1.36 12.12
C GLU A 100 19.05 -0.56 13.19
N ARG A 101 17.84 -0.99 13.55
CA ARG A 101 17.06 -0.33 14.60
C ARG A 101 17.71 -0.55 15.96
N PRO A 102 17.92 0.51 16.76
CA PRO A 102 18.38 0.36 18.13
C PRO A 102 17.32 -0.41 18.97
N PRO A 103 17.77 -1.20 19.95
CA PRO A 103 16.89 -1.97 20.83
C PRO A 103 16.00 -1.10 21.72
#